data_AF-A0A1B6DHQ7-F1
#
_entry.id   AF-A0A1B6DHQ7-F1
#
_cell.length_a   1.000
_cell.length_b   1.000
_cell.length_c   1.000
_cell.angle_alpha   90.00
_cell.angle_beta   90.00
_cell.angle_gamma   90.00
#
_symmetry.space_group_name_H-M   'P 1'
#
loop_
_entity.id
_entity.type
_entity.pdbx_description
1 polymer ?
#
loop_
_entity_poly.entity_id
_entity_poly.type
_entity_poly.pdbx_seq_one_letter_code
_entity_poly.pdbx_strand_id
1 'polypeptide(L)'
;ALYGPNYNTLIIPAGILQPPFYSTELPLYMNFGGVASIIGHEITHGFDDFGRYFNAIGKLEDWWDDDGKLAYEKRMQCVIDQANDYLVKVSEKGLGLNINGLQTANENIADMGGAKLASMAYDSWARNHSKK
;
A
#
# COMPACT_ATOMS: atom_id res chain seq x y z
N ALA A 1 8.90 6.03 1.55
CA ALA A 1 9.16 6.34 0.14
C ALA A 1 8.10 7.39 -0.23
N LEU A 2 7.83 7.67 -1.50
CA LEU A 2 6.66 8.47 -1.85
C LEU A 2 6.18 8.19 -3.29
N TYR A 3 4.90 8.41 -3.52
CA TYR A 3 4.26 8.45 -4.84
C TYR A 3 3.80 9.87 -5.18
N GLY A 4 4.16 10.34 -6.38
CA GLY A 4 3.76 11.63 -6.92
C GLY A 4 2.70 11.46 -8.01
N PRO A 5 1.41 11.69 -7.74
CA PRO A 5 0.33 11.42 -8.69
C PRO A 5 0.42 12.27 -9.98
N ASN A 6 0.79 13.54 -9.85
CA ASN A 6 0.95 14.45 -11.01
C ASN A 6 2.04 14.03 -11.99
N TYR A 7 2.98 13.19 -11.55
CA TYR A 7 4.08 12.70 -12.38
C TYR A 7 4.00 11.19 -12.59
N ASN A 8 2.98 10.52 -12.03
CA ASN A 8 2.86 9.07 -11.98
C ASN A 8 4.22 8.39 -11.64
N THR A 9 4.86 8.87 -10.57
CA THR A 9 6.25 8.53 -10.24
C THR A 9 6.38 8.08 -8.79
N LEU A 10 7.02 6.94 -8.59
CA LEU A 10 7.43 6.41 -7.29
C LEU A 10 8.90 6.73 -7.04
N ILE A 11 9.23 7.18 -5.83
CA ILE A 11 10.59 7.52 -5.41
C ILE A 11 11.00 6.68 -4.20
N ILE A 12 12.09 5.91 -4.34
CA ILE A 12 12.74 5.19 -3.23
C ILE A 12 14.09 5.86 -2.92
N PRO A 13 14.18 6.68 -1.86
CA PRO A 13 15.45 7.30 -1.47
C PRO A 13 16.48 6.26 -1.03
N ALA A 14 17.77 6.52 -1.27
CA ALA A 14 18.84 5.64 -0.78
C ALA A 14 18.77 5.39 0.74
N GLY A 15 18.28 6.37 1.51
CA GLY A 15 18.12 6.26 2.95
C GLY A 15 17.10 5.21 3.43
N ILE A 16 16.19 4.70 2.60
CA ILE A 16 15.32 3.57 2.99
C ILE A 16 15.88 2.21 2.54
N LEU A 17 16.89 2.19 1.65
CA LEU A 17 17.54 0.99 1.13
C LEU A 17 18.61 0.46 2.09
N GLN A 18 18.22 0.22 3.33
CA GLN A 18 19.07 -0.29 4.40
C GLN A 18 18.27 -1.27 5.30
N PRO A 19 18.94 -2.10 6.13
CA PRO A 19 18.24 -2.93 7.10
C PRO A 19 17.33 -2.11 8.04
N PRO A 20 16.13 -2.60 8.40
CA PRO A 20 15.60 -3.94 8.10
C PRO A 20 14.89 -4.07 6.74
N PHE A 21 14.80 -3.01 5.94
CA PHE A 21 14.00 -2.99 4.71
C PHE A 21 14.70 -3.65 3.53
N TYR A 22 16.00 -3.43 3.38
CA TYR A 22 16.80 -4.01 2.30
C TYR A 22 18.24 -4.30 2.74
N SER A 23 18.73 -5.48 2.39
CA SER A 23 20.17 -5.77 2.36
C SER A 23 20.42 -7.00 1.50
N THR A 24 21.59 -7.03 0.85
CA THR A 24 22.06 -8.20 0.10
C THR A 24 22.34 -9.40 0.99
N GLU A 25 22.58 -9.15 2.28
CA GLU A 25 22.88 -10.18 3.29
C GLU A 25 21.62 -10.75 3.96
N LEU A 26 20.46 -10.11 3.76
CA LEU A 26 19.20 -10.60 4.33
C LEU A 26 18.62 -11.72 3.46
N PRO A 27 17.95 -12.72 4.08
CA PRO A 27 17.15 -13.68 3.33
C PRO A 27 16.14 -12.97 2.43
N LEU A 28 15.93 -13.48 1.21
CA LEU A 28 15.09 -12.79 0.23
C LEU A 28 13.67 -12.55 0.73
N TYR A 29 13.07 -13.46 1.49
CA TYR A 29 11.75 -13.24 2.07
C TYR A 29 11.68 -11.98 2.95
N MET A 30 12.78 -11.58 3.59
CA MET A 30 12.86 -10.32 4.35
C MET A 30 12.92 -9.11 3.42
N ASN A 31 13.65 -9.18 2.30
CA ASN A 31 13.65 -8.11 1.30
C ASN A 31 12.27 -7.96 0.63
N PHE A 32 11.56 -9.06 0.38
CA PHE A 32 10.18 -9.03 -0.12
C PHE A 32 9.23 -8.44 0.94
N GLY A 33 9.31 -8.88 2.20
CA GLY A 33 8.50 -8.31 3.28
C GLY A 33 8.83 -6.86 3.61
N GLY A 34 10.07 -6.44 3.41
CA GLY A 34 10.57 -5.08 3.65
C GLY A 34 10.42 -4.17 2.43
N VAL A 35 11.48 -4.01 1.63
CA VAL A 35 11.47 -3.04 0.53
C VAL A 35 10.42 -3.35 -0.54
N ALA A 36 10.10 -4.61 -0.83
CA ALA A 36 9.09 -4.89 -1.84
C ALA A 36 7.67 -4.54 -1.38
N SER A 37 7.36 -4.63 -0.07
CA SER A 37 6.07 -4.16 0.45
C SER A 37 5.97 -2.64 0.38
N ILE A 38 7.06 -1.91 0.65
CA ILE A 38 7.14 -0.46 0.43
C ILE A 38 6.93 -0.13 -1.05
N ILE A 39 7.61 -0.81 -1.97
CA ILE A 39 7.41 -0.56 -3.41
C ILE A 39 5.96 -0.83 -3.80
N GLY A 40 5.36 -1.93 -3.33
CA GLY A 40 3.95 -2.24 -3.59
C GLY A 40 2.99 -1.20 -2.99
N HIS A 41 3.30 -0.67 -1.81
CA HIS A 41 2.52 0.39 -1.15
C HIS A 41 2.53 1.66 -2.00
N GLU A 42 3.70 2.11 -2.44
CA GLU A 42 3.82 3.31 -3.27
C GLU A 42 3.23 3.12 -4.68
N ILE A 43 3.24 1.91 -5.24
CA ILE A 43 2.49 1.60 -6.48
C ILE A 43 0.98 1.71 -6.24
N THR A 44 0.51 1.23 -5.09
CA THR A 44 -0.91 1.22 -4.74
C THR A 44 -1.45 2.64 -4.54
N HIS A 45 -0.62 3.61 -4.11
CA HIS A 45 -1.00 5.02 -4.08
C HIS A 45 -1.42 5.59 -5.44
N GLY A 46 -1.02 4.98 -6.57
CA GLY A 46 -1.55 5.33 -7.88
C GLY A 46 -3.02 4.96 -8.09
N PHE A 47 -3.59 4.16 -7.19
CA PHE A 47 -4.93 3.56 -7.30
C PHE A 47 -5.73 3.65 -6.00
N ASP A 48 -5.25 4.38 -4.99
CA ASP A 48 -5.98 4.58 -3.74
C ASP A 48 -7.19 5.53 -3.92
N ASP A 49 -7.87 5.90 -2.82
CA ASP A 49 -9.06 6.74 -2.84
C ASP A 49 -8.82 8.15 -3.42
N PHE A 50 -7.57 8.60 -3.50
CA PHE A 50 -7.16 9.85 -4.14
C PHE A 50 -6.46 9.63 -5.49
N GLY A 51 -5.48 8.73 -5.54
CA GLY A 51 -4.66 8.44 -6.71
C GLY A 51 -5.47 7.94 -7.90
N ARG A 52 -6.57 7.22 -7.66
CA ARG A 52 -7.45 6.70 -8.73
C ARG A 52 -7.98 7.77 -9.69
N TYR A 53 -8.03 9.04 -9.29
CA TYR A 53 -8.50 10.13 -10.14
C TYR A 53 -7.42 10.68 -11.08
N PHE A 54 -6.18 10.20 -10.99
CA PHE A 54 -5.09 10.60 -11.87
C PHE A 54 -4.90 9.53 -12.94
N ASN A 55 -4.96 9.92 -14.21
CA ASN A 55 -4.70 9.01 -15.31
C ASN A 55 -3.19 8.71 -15.46
N ALA A 56 -2.82 7.89 -16.44
CA ALA A 56 -1.43 7.42 -16.64
C ALA A 56 -0.38 8.53 -16.86
N ILE A 57 -0.79 9.75 -17.24
CA ILE A 57 0.10 10.91 -17.43
C ILE A 57 0.00 11.93 -16.28
N GLY A 58 -0.65 11.58 -15.17
CA GLY A 58 -0.80 12.43 -14.00
C GLY A 58 -1.82 13.55 -14.14
N LYS A 59 -2.75 13.45 -15.10
CA LYS A 59 -3.85 14.40 -15.24
C LYS A 59 -5.04 13.94 -14.40
N LEU A 60 -5.62 14.86 -13.63
CA LEU A 60 -6.89 14.65 -12.93
C LEU A 60 -8.01 14.47 -13.95
N GLU A 61 -8.54 13.25 -14.04
CA GLU A 61 -9.53 12.83 -15.02
C GLU A 61 -10.28 11.61 -14.50
N ASP A 62 -11.59 11.58 -14.69
CA ASP A 62 -12.36 10.37 -14.37
C ASP A 62 -12.24 9.36 -15.52
N TRP A 63 -11.33 8.40 -15.36
CA TRP A 63 -10.99 7.41 -16.38
C TRP A 63 -11.57 6.01 -16.10
N TRP A 64 -12.40 5.87 -15.06
CA TRP A 64 -13.06 4.61 -14.70
C TRP A 64 -14.47 4.58 -15.28
N ASP A 65 -14.95 3.39 -15.62
CA ASP A 65 -16.38 3.18 -15.89
C ASP A 65 -17.19 3.14 -14.59
N ASP A 66 -18.51 3.26 -14.70
CA ASP A 66 -19.40 3.37 -13.54
C ASP A 66 -19.42 2.08 -12.71
N ASP A 67 -19.35 0.92 -13.36
CA ASP A 67 -19.29 -0.38 -12.70
C ASP A 67 -18.01 -0.54 -11.87
N GLY A 68 -16.87 -0.10 -12.42
CA GLY A 68 -15.58 -0.09 -11.75
C GLY A 68 -15.56 0.83 -10.54
N LYS A 69 -16.15 2.03 -10.64
CA LYS A 69 -16.27 2.97 -9.50
C LYS A 69 -17.09 2.36 -8.37
N LEU A 70 -18.27 1.81 -8.69
CA LEU A 70 -19.14 1.20 -7.69
C LEU A 70 -18.45 0.01 -7.00
N ALA A 71 -17.75 -0.81 -7.79
CA ALA A 71 -16.99 -1.94 -7.28
C ALA A 71 -15.80 -1.52 -6.40
N TYR A 72 -15.16 -0.40 -6.72
CA TYR A 72 -14.08 0.18 -5.92
C TYR A 72 -14.62 0.73 -4.60
N GLU A 73 -15.64 1.57 -4.64
CA GLU A 73 -16.26 2.21 -3.47
C GLU A 73 -16.74 1.18 -2.46
N LYS A 74 -17.34 0.08 -2.92
CA LYS A 74 -17.74 -1.04 -2.05
C LYS A 74 -16.56 -1.65 -1.30
N ARG A 75 -15.40 -1.80 -1.95
CA ARG A 75 -14.19 -2.38 -1.32
C ARG A 75 -13.50 -1.39 -0.40
N MET A 76 -13.44 -0.12 -0.82
CA MET A 76 -12.94 0.98 0.01
C MET A 76 -13.74 1.10 1.31
N GLN A 77 -15.07 0.98 1.24
CA GLN A 77 -15.92 1.02 2.43
C GLN A 77 -15.56 -0.09 3.43
N CYS A 78 -15.25 -1.30 2.95
CA CYS A 78 -14.80 -2.39 3.82
C CYS A 78 -13.50 -2.05 4.58
N VAL A 79 -12.56 -1.34 3.94
CA VAL A 79 -11.31 -0.89 4.56
C VAL A 79 -11.59 0.19 5.61
N ILE A 80 -12.47 1.15 5.28
CA ILE A 80 -12.90 2.21 6.20
C ILE A 80 -13.56 1.60 7.45
N ASP A 81 -14.49 0.66 7.26
CA ASP A 81 -15.23 0.01 8.34
C ASP A 81 -14.27 -0.77 9.24
N GLN A 82 -13.35 -1.55 8.66
CA GLN A 82 -12.31 -2.26 9.41
C GLN A 82 -11.46 -1.30 10.25
N ALA A 83 -11.06 -0.15 9.70
CA ALA A 83 -10.24 0.82 10.41
C ALA A 83 -11.01 1.52 11.54
N ASN A 84 -12.29 1.81 11.35
CA ASN A 84 -13.15 2.42 12.39
C ASN A 84 -13.29 1.55 13.65
N ASP A 85 -13.18 0.22 13.50
CA ASP A 85 -13.25 -0.74 14.60
C ASP A 85 -11.98 -0.78 15.46
N TYR A 86 -10.88 -0.14 15.02
CA TYR A 86 -9.65 -0.09 15.81
C TYR A 86 -9.69 0.97 16.90
N LEU A 87 -9.46 0.53 18.14
CA LEU A 87 -9.26 1.37 19.31
C LEU A 87 -7.78 1.39 19.71
N VAL A 88 -7.13 2.54 19.56
CA VAL A 88 -5.72 2.74 19.94
C VAL A 88 -5.63 3.28 21.36
N LYS A 89 -4.87 2.60 22.21
CA LYS A 89 -4.54 3.10 23.55
C LYS A 89 -3.47 4.19 23.43
N VAL A 90 -3.83 5.42 23.76
CA VAL A 90 -2.93 6.58 23.67
C VAL A 90 -2.35 7.03 25.01
N SER A 91 -2.74 6.37 26.10
CA SER A 91 -2.08 6.54 27.40
C SER A 91 -2.11 5.25 28.22
N GLU A 92 -1.13 5.12 29.12
CA GLU A 92 -1.06 4.05 30.12
C GLU A 92 -2.29 4.02 31.03
N LYS A 93 -3.00 5.15 31.16
CA LYS A 93 -4.23 5.28 31.95
C LYS A 93 -5.48 4.80 31.23
N GLY A 94 -5.34 4.21 30.03
CA GLY A 94 -6.45 3.57 29.33
C GLY A 94 -7.31 4.51 28.49
N LEU A 95 -6.84 5.72 28.16
CA LEU A 95 -7.52 6.54 27.15
C LEU A 95 -7.40 5.85 25.78
N GLY A 96 -8.52 5.41 25.23
CA GLY A 96 -8.63 4.87 23.88
C GLY A 96 -9.11 5.93 22.90
N LEU A 97 -8.52 5.97 21.71
CA LEU A 97 -9.01 6.74 20.56
C LEU A 97 -9.32 5.78 19.42
N ASN A 98 -10.49 5.95 18.80
CA ASN A 98 -10.80 5.24 17.58
C ASN A 98 -10.02 5.82 16.41
N ILE A 99 -9.54 4.95 15.52
CA ILE A 99 -9.02 5.39 14.23
C ILE A 99 -10.18 5.92 13.39
N ASN A 100 -9.94 7.02 12.68
CA ASN A 100 -10.85 7.48 11.64
C ASN A 100 -10.50 6.75 10.34
N GLY A 101 -11.31 5.75 9.99
CA GLY A 101 -11.07 4.90 8.82
C GLY A 101 -11.13 5.65 7.50
N LEU A 102 -11.97 6.70 7.39
CA LEU A 102 -12.03 7.54 6.20
C LEU A 102 -10.75 8.38 6.06
N GLN A 103 -10.27 8.97 7.16
CA GLN A 103 -9.05 9.80 7.14
C GLN A 103 -7.78 9.00 6.84
N THR A 104 -7.78 7.69 7.14
CA THR A 104 -6.64 6.80 6.95
C THR A 104 -6.79 5.88 5.74
N ALA A 105 -7.86 6.03 4.96
CA ALA A 105 -8.22 5.11 3.88
C ALA A 105 -7.10 4.97 2.84
N ASN A 106 -6.46 6.07 2.45
CA ASN A 106 -5.39 6.09 1.46
C ASN A 106 -4.22 5.19 1.87
N GLU A 107 -3.70 5.39 3.08
CA GLU A 107 -2.58 4.61 3.64
C GLU A 107 -2.98 3.16 3.90
N ASN A 108 -4.18 2.91 4.44
CA ASN A 108 -4.66 1.56 4.72
C ASN A 108 -4.79 0.73 3.43
N ILE A 109 -5.31 1.34 2.35
CA ILE A 109 -5.40 0.69 1.03
C ILE A 109 -3.98 0.41 0.50
N ALA A 110 -3.07 1.38 0.61
CA ALA A 110 -1.69 1.24 0.16
C ALA A 110 -0.95 0.14 0.93
N ASP A 111 -1.09 0.05 2.25
CA ASP A 111 -0.49 -0.99 3.09
C ASP A 111 -1.01 -2.39 2.74
N MET A 112 -2.32 -2.55 2.60
CA MET A 112 -2.92 -3.83 2.22
C MET A 112 -2.49 -4.25 0.81
N GLY A 113 -2.48 -3.30 -0.13
CA GLY A 113 -2.02 -3.52 -1.50
C GLY A 113 -0.53 -3.90 -1.54
N GLY A 114 0.31 -3.16 -0.84
CA GLY A 114 1.75 -3.39 -0.76
C GLY A 114 2.11 -4.75 -0.19
N ALA A 115 1.52 -5.13 0.94
CA ALA A 115 1.71 -6.44 1.54
C ALA A 115 1.27 -7.58 0.59
N LYS A 116 0.12 -7.42 -0.07
CA LYS A 116 -0.40 -8.39 -1.04
C LYS A 116 0.52 -8.53 -2.25
N LEU A 117 0.93 -7.42 -2.86
CA LEU A 117 1.80 -7.41 -4.03
C LEU A 117 3.17 -8.01 -3.71
N ALA A 118 3.75 -7.68 -2.55
CA ALA A 118 5.01 -8.24 -2.10
C ALA A 118 4.94 -9.76 -1.90
N SER A 119 3.86 -10.25 -1.28
CA SER A 119 3.62 -11.69 -1.09
C SER A 119 3.48 -12.40 -2.44
N MET A 120 2.66 -11.86 -3.35
CA MET A 120 2.50 -12.41 -4.71
C MET A 120 3.82 -12.44 -5.49
N ALA A 121 4.66 -11.40 -5.34
CA ALA A 121 5.97 -11.32 -5.99
C ALA A 121 6.94 -12.36 -5.42
N TYR A 122 6.96 -12.57 -4.09
CA TYR A 122 7.74 -13.61 -3.46
C TYR A 122 7.31 -15.01 -3.90
N ASP A 123 6.00 -15.30 -3.92
CA ASP A 123 5.47 -16.58 -4.36
C ASP A 123 5.84 -16.87 -5.83
N SER A 124 5.76 -15.85 -6.69
CA SER A 124 6.17 -15.95 -8.09
C SER A 124 7.67 -16.26 -8.20
N TRP A 125 8.51 -15.53 -7.47
CA TRP A 125 9.95 -15.78 -7.41
C TRP A 125 10.25 -17.18 -6.91
N ALA A 126 9.65 -17.60 -5.80
CA ALA A 126 9.85 -18.91 -5.20
C ALA A 126 9.47 -20.03 -6.17
N ARG A 127 8.32 -19.96 -6.85
CA ARG A 127 7.93 -20.96 -7.87
C ARG A 127 8.92 -21.08 -9.02
N ASN A 128 9.52 -19.96 -9.44
CA ASN A 128 10.48 -19.94 -10.54
C ASN A 128 11.88 -20.40 -10.12
N HIS A 129 12.19 -20.41 -8.83
CA HIS A 129 13.53 -20.75 -8.30
C HIS A 129 13.55 -22.00 -7.41
N SER A 130 12.40 -22.62 -7.12
CA SER A 130 12.28 -23.88 -6.37
C SER A 130 12.42 -25.13 -7.24
N LYS A 131 12.57 -24.98 -8.57
CA LYS A 131 12.96 -26.05 -9.49
C LYS A 131 14.46 -25.98 -9.80
N LYS A 132 15.31 -26.33 -8.83
CA LYS A 132 16.68 -26.80 -9.04
C LYS A 132 17.01 -27.85 -7.99
#